data_AF-A0A8C9AK28-F1
#
_entry.id   AF-A0A8C9AK28-F1
#
_cell.length_a   1.000
_cell.length_b   1.000
_cell.length_c   1.000
_cell.angle_alpha   90.00
_cell.angle_beta   90.00
_cell.angle_gamma   90.00
#
_symmetry.space_group_name_H-M   'P 1'
#
loop_
_entity.id
_entity.type
_entity.pdbx_description
1 polymer ?
#
loop_
_entity_poly.entity_id
_entity_poly.type
_entity_poly.pdbx_seq_one_letter_code
_entity_poly.pdbx_strand_id
1 'polypeptide(L)'
;MGPGPRRAPRAPRPMLCALALMVAAGGRVASAFNLDTRFLVVKEAENPGSLFGYSVALHRQTERQQRYLLLAGAPRELAVPDGYTNRTGAVYLCPLTASKDDCERMDITEKSDPDHHIIEDMWLGVTVASQGPAGRVLETAT
;
A
#
# COMPACT_ATOMS: atom_id res chain seq x y z
N MET A 1 -15.29 -10.78 61.92
CA MET A 1 -14.25 -9.87 61.38
C MET A 1 -13.93 -10.28 59.95
N GLY A 2 -14.41 -9.56 58.95
CA GLY A 2 -13.94 -9.69 57.56
C GLY A 2 -13.32 -8.35 57.13
N PRO A 3 -12.23 -8.32 56.36
CA PRO A 3 -11.66 -7.06 55.89
C PRO A 3 -12.60 -6.44 54.85
N GLY A 4 -13.02 -5.20 55.09
CA GLY A 4 -13.83 -4.43 54.14
C GLY A 4 -13.08 -4.12 52.84
N PRO A 5 -13.80 -3.81 51.74
CA PRO A 5 -13.21 -3.68 50.41
C PRO A 5 -12.28 -2.46 50.35
N ARG A 6 -11.02 -2.68 49.94
CA ARG A 6 -10.06 -1.61 49.68
C ARG A 6 -10.50 -0.83 48.44
N ARG A 7 -10.96 0.41 48.63
CA ARG A 7 -11.19 1.36 47.53
C ARG A 7 -9.85 1.73 46.90
N ALA A 8 -9.70 1.41 45.62
CA ALA A 8 -8.62 1.97 44.81
C ALA A 8 -8.74 3.50 44.78
N PRO A 9 -7.64 4.26 44.95
CA PRO A 9 -7.69 5.71 44.87
C PRO A 9 -8.11 6.13 43.46
N ARG A 10 -9.21 6.90 43.38
CA ARG A 10 -9.72 7.45 42.12
C ARG A 10 -8.79 8.60 41.72
N ALA A 11 -8.04 8.43 40.63
CA ALA A 11 -7.17 9.48 40.13
C ALA A 11 -7.97 10.80 39.93
N PRO A 12 -7.46 11.95 40.40
CA PRO A 12 -8.18 13.21 40.27
C PRO A 12 -8.35 13.56 38.78
N ARG A 13 -9.60 13.84 38.36
CA ARG A 13 -9.97 14.32 37.01
C ARG A 13 -8.98 15.32 36.37
N PRO A 14 -8.43 16.32 37.07
CA PRO A 14 -7.44 17.23 36.48
C PRO A 14 -6.13 16.55 36.10
N MET A 15 -5.71 15.51 36.83
CA MET A 15 -4.50 14.74 36.53
C MET A 15 -4.66 13.94 35.24
N LEU A 16 -5.84 13.35 35.03
CA LEU A 16 -6.21 12.67 33.77
C LEU A 16 -6.26 13.64 32.58
N CYS A 17 -6.80 14.85 32.78
CA CYS A 17 -6.82 15.88 31.73
C CYS A 17 -5.41 16.39 31.39
N ALA A 18 -4.57 16.60 32.41
CA ALA A 18 -3.18 17.00 32.21
C ALA A 18 -2.38 15.92 31.47
N LEU A 19 -2.55 14.65 31.83
CA LEU A 19 -1.96 13.51 31.11
C LEU A 19 -2.43 13.45 29.66
N ALA A 20 -3.73 13.63 29.40
CA ALA A 20 -4.28 13.64 28.05
C ALA A 20 -3.73 14.81 27.21
N LEU A 21 -3.60 16.00 27.79
CA LEU A 21 -2.99 17.17 27.14
C LEU A 21 -1.50 16.95 26.84
N MET A 22 -0.75 16.32 27.76
CA MET A 22 0.66 15.98 27.55
C MET A 22 0.85 14.94 26.44
N VAL A 23 -0.03 13.94 26.36
CA VAL A 23 -0.02 12.95 25.26
C VAL A 23 -0.40 13.61 23.93
N ALA A 24 -1.41 14.48 23.91
CA ALA A 24 -1.82 15.21 22.71
C ALA A 24 -0.74 16.21 22.23
N ALA A 25 -0.01 16.84 23.16
CA ALA A 25 1.09 17.74 22.86
C ALA A 25 2.38 16.99 22.45
N GLY A 26 2.63 15.82 23.05
CA GLY A 26 3.81 14.98 22.77
C GLY A 26 3.72 14.15 21.49
N GLY A 27 2.50 13.90 20.99
CA GLY A 27 2.25 13.04 19.82
C GLY A 27 2.68 13.60 18.45
N ARG A 28 3.30 14.79 18.39
CA ARG A 28 3.59 15.47 17.12
C ARG A 28 5.00 15.31 16.55
N VAL A 29 5.87 14.49 17.15
CA VAL A 29 7.26 14.39 16.67
C VAL A 29 7.66 12.94 16.37
N ALA A 30 6.86 12.27 15.54
CA ALA A 30 7.39 11.21 14.67
C ALA A 30 7.87 11.88 13.38
N SER A 31 8.97 12.64 13.46
CA SER A 31 9.58 13.24 12.28
C SER A 31 10.50 12.20 11.63
N ALA A 32 10.32 11.97 10.34
CA ALA A 32 11.16 11.06 9.56
C ALA A 32 12.53 11.70 9.25
N PHE A 33 13.25 12.12 10.30
CA PHE A 33 14.46 12.94 10.21
C PHE A 33 15.63 12.23 9.52
N ASN A 34 15.59 10.90 9.46
CA ASN A 34 16.61 10.04 8.87
C ASN A 34 16.24 9.50 7.48
N LEU A 35 15.17 10.00 6.86
CA LEU A 35 14.90 9.71 5.44
C LEU A 35 15.81 10.57 4.55
N ASP A 36 16.54 9.91 3.66
CA ASP A 36 17.33 10.60 2.65
C ASP A 36 16.41 11.22 1.60
N THR A 37 16.57 12.52 1.38
CA THR A 37 15.83 13.29 0.35
C THR A 37 16.72 13.74 -0.81
N ARG A 38 18.03 13.44 -0.75
CA ARG A 38 19.02 13.81 -1.76
C ARG A 38 19.19 12.71 -2.80
N PHE A 39 19.22 11.46 -2.37
CA PHE A 39 19.43 10.29 -3.23
C PHE A 39 18.19 9.40 -3.25
N LEU A 40 17.14 9.90 -3.91
CA LEU A 40 15.86 9.21 -4.04
C LEU A 40 15.93 8.11 -5.11
N VAL A 41 15.31 6.96 -4.82
CA VAL A 41 14.90 6.01 -5.84
C VAL A 41 13.55 6.45 -6.37
N VAL A 42 13.49 6.83 -7.63
CA VAL A 42 12.27 7.29 -8.31
C VAL A 42 11.85 6.23 -9.31
N LYS A 43 10.55 5.93 -9.34
CA LYS A 43 9.93 5.00 -10.30
C LYS A 43 8.87 5.75 -11.10
N GLU A 44 8.91 5.58 -12.40
CA GLU A 44 8.00 6.25 -13.33
C GLU A 44 7.29 5.18 -14.17
N ALA A 45 6.06 5.49 -14.59
CA ALA A 45 5.30 4.65 -15.50
C ALA A 45 5.22 5.32 -16.87
N GLU A 46 5.18 4.51 -17.92
CA GLU A 46 5.10 5.00 -19.30
C GLU A 46 3.80 5.76 -19.58
N ASN A 47 2.68 5.36 -18.96
CA ASN A 47 1.39 5.99 -19.13
C ASN A 47 1.12 7.05 -18.03
N PRO A 48 1.20 8.36 -18.34
CA PRO A 48 0.97 9.40 -17.34
C PRO A 48 -0.49 9.46 -16.84
N GLY A 49 -1.43 8.87 -17.57
CA GLY A 49 -2.85 8.83 -17.22
C GLY A 49 -3.27 7.61 -16.38
N SER A 50 -2.33 6.74 -15.99
CA SER A 50 -2.64 5.48 -15.32
C SER A 50 -2.88 5.59 -13.81
N LEU A 51 -2.57 6.76 -13.24
CA LEU A 51 -2.50 6.97 -11.79
C LEU A 51 -1.49 6.01 -11.11
N PHE A 52 -0.37 5.75 -11.76
CA PHE A 52 0.71 4.96 -11.19
C PHE A 52 1.15 5.49 -9.81
N GLY A 53 1.24 4.57 -8.84
CA GLY A 53 1.53 4.91 -7.45
C GLY A 53 0.30 5.32 -6.63
N TYR A 54 -0.92 5.14 -7.16
CA TYR A 54 -2.16 5.37 -6.40
C TYR A 54 -2.20 4.55 -5.10
N SER A 55 -1.69 3.33 -5.16
CA SER A 55 -1.42 2.51 -3.97
C SER A 55 0.01 1.93 -4.06
N VAL A 56 0.64 1.71 -2.91
CA VAL A 56 2.01 1.19 -2.83
C VAL A 56 2.21 0.22 -1.68
N ALA A 57 3.05 -0.80 -1.88
CA ALA A 57 3.49 -1.71 -0.83
C ALA A 57 4.91 -2.22 -1.07
N LEU A 58 5.71 -2.36 -0.01
CA LEU A 58 7.01 -3.05 -0.10
C LEU A 58 6.81 -4.56 0.00
N HIS A 59 7.52 -5.32 -0.83
CA HIS A 59 7.47 -6.77 -0.83
C HIS A 59 8.87 -7.39 -0.95
N ARG A 60 9.10 -8.48 -0.22
CA ARG A 60 10.30 -9.31 -0.34
C ARG A 60 9.90 -10.67 -0.92
N GLN A 61 10.06 -10.79 -2.23
CA GLN A 61 9.87 -12.06 -2.91
C GLN A 61 11.07 -12.96 -2.62
N THR A 62 10.78 -14.17 -2.17
CA THR A 62 11.79 -15.20 -1.90
C THR A 62 11.57 -16.47 -2.71
N GLU A 63 10.36 -16.63 -3.26
CA GLU A 63 9.98 -17.76 -4.10
C GLU A 63 10.47 -17.55 -5.53
N ARG A 64 11.18 -18.55 -6.08
CA ARG A 64 11.88 -18.55 -7.38
C ARG A 64 13.07 -17.59 -7.49
N GLN A 65 13.00 -16.40 -6.89
CA GLN A 65 14.07 -15.40 -6.87
C GLN A 65 14.05 -14.61 -5.56
N GLN A 66 15.21 -14.05 -5.17
CA GLN A 66 15.33 -13.10 -4.06
C GLN A 66 15.24 -11.68 -4.60
N ARG A 67 14.09 -11.03 -4.44
CA ARG A 67 13.85 -9.66 -4.94
C ARG A 67 13.25 -8.78 -3.85
N TYR A 68 13.72 -7.54 -3.78
CA TYR A 68 13.09 -6.46 -3.01
C TYR A 68 12.35 -5.57 -4.00
N LEU A 69 11.03 -5.50 -3.83
CA LEU A 69 10.13 -4.89 -4.78
C LEU A 69 9.34 -3.78 -4.08
N LEU A 70 9.19 -2.66 -4.78
CA LEU A 70 8.09 -1.74 -4.59
C LEU A 70 6.96 -2.18 -5.52
N LEU A 71 5.82 -2.54 -4.93
CA LEU A 71 4.59 -2.77 -5.66
C LEU A 71 3.88 -1.43 -5.82
N ALA A 72 3.44 -1.13 -7.04
CA ALA A 72 2.74 0.12 -7.35
C ALA A 72 1.45 -0.16 -8.13
N GLY A 73 0.32 0.28 -7.58
CA GLY A 73 -0.98 0.22 -8.25
C GLY A 73 -1.17 1.38 -9.23
N ALA A 74 -1.80 1.09 -10.36
CA ALA A 74 -2.11 2.03 -11.43
C ALA A 74 -3.55 1.79 -11.93
N PRO A 75 -4.57 2.21 -11.17
CA PRO A 75 -5.97 1.82 -11.41
C PRO A 75 -6.54 2.29 -12.75
N ARG A 76 -5.90 3.25 -13.43
CA ARG A 76 -6.35 3.73 -14.76
C ARG A 76 -5.44 3.28 -15.90
N GLU A 77 -4.55 2.33 -15.64
CA GLU A 77 -3.71 1.73 -16.67
C GLU A 77 -4.53 1.06 -17.77
N LEU A 78 -3.99 1.07 -18.98
CA LEU A 78 -4.61 0.39 -20.12
C LEU A 78 -4.69 -1.12 -19.86
N ALA A 79 -5.73 -1.73 -20.41
CA ALA A 79 -5.88 -3.19 -20.40
C ALA A 79 -4.76 -3.83 -21.24
N VAL A 80 -4.42 -5.07 -20.92
CA VAL A 80 -3.67 -5.90 -21.87
C VAL A 80 -4.58 -6.14 -23.07
N PRO A 81 -4.12 -5.95 -24.32
CA PRO A 81 -4.99 -6.07 -25.49
C PRO A 81 -5.71 -7.43 -25.54
N ASP A 82 -7.03 -7.40 -25.34
CA ASP A 82 -7.93 -8.57 -25.40
C ASP A 82 -9.02 -8.43 -26.48
N GLY A 83 -9.13 -7.24 -27.08
CA GLY A 83 -10.09 -6.90 -28.13
C GLY A 83 -11.41 -6.29 -27.64
N TYR A 84 -11.65 -6.25 -26.32
CA TYR A 84 -12.92 -5.81 -25.75
C TYR A 84 -12.77 -4.74 -24.68
N THR A 85 -11.60 -4.67 -24.03
CA THR A 85 -11.35 -3.80 -22.88
C THR A 85 -10.30 -2.75 -23.22
N ASN A 86 -10.55 -1.49 -22.86
CA ASN A 86 -9.60 -0.40 -23.01
C ASN A 86 -8.83 -0.15 -21.71
N ARG A 87 -9.54 -0.10 -20.58
CA ARG A 87 -8.93 0.10 -19.25
C ARG A 87 -9.38 -0.97 -18.29
N THR A 88 -8.42 -1.55 -17.57
CA THR A 88 -8.69 -2.47 -16.46
C THR A 88 -8.03 -1.98 -15.17
N GLY A 89 -6.96 -1.18 -15.29
CA GLY A 89 -5.99 -0.96 -14.22
C GLY A 89 -4.87 -1.99 -14.23
N ALA A 90 -3.90 -1.82 -13.35
CA ALA A 90 -2.72 -2.69 -13.23
C ALA A 90 -2.05 -2.59 -11.87
N VAL A 91 -1.21 -3.59 -11.57
CA VAL A 91 -0.20 -3.52 -10.52
C VAL A 91 1.17 -3.74 -11.18
N TYR A 92 2.17 -3.00 -10.75
CA TYR A 92 3.54 -3.08 -11.24
C TYR A 92 4.50 -3.60 -10.16
N LEU A 93 5.49 -4.37 -10.59
CA LEU A 93 6.61 -4.89 -9.83
C LEU A 93 7.84 -4.01 -10.13
N CYS A 94 8.23 -3.16 -9.19
CA CYS A 94 9.38 -2.27 -9.36
C CYS A 94 10.58 -2.73 -8.52
N PRO A 95 11.68 -3.18 -9.12
CA PRO A 95 12.92 -3.46 -8.41
C PRO A 95 13.46 -2.22 -7.68
N LEU A 96 14.01 -2.37 -6.48
CA LEU A 96 14.64 -1.24 -5.74
C LEU A 96 16.04 -0.90 -6.29
N THR A 97 16.10 -0.52 -7.56
CA THR A 97 17.31 -0.03 -8.26
C THR A 97 17.19 1.48 -8.55
N ALA A 98 18.29 2.11 -8.98
CA ALA A 98 18.29 3.51 -9.42
C ALA A 98 17.65 3.75 -10.79
N SER A 99 17.32 2.70 -11.55
CA SER A 99 16.59 2.83 -12.82
C SER A 99 15.17 3.31 -12.55
N LYS A 100 14.64 4.20 -13.39
CA LYS A 100 13.30 4.75 -13.21
C LYS A 100 12.22 3.91 -13.87
N ASP A 101 12.56 3.30 -15.00
CA ASP A 101 11.61 2.69 -15.94
C ASP A 101 11.79 1.16 -15.98
N ASP A 102 12.18 0.55 -14.86
CA ASP A 102 12.38 -0.90 -14.71
C ASP A 102 11.20 -1.59 -14.02
N CYS A 103 10.04 -0.93 -13.95
CA CYS A 103 8.81 -1.48 -13.40
C CYS A 103 8.13 -2.39 -14.42
N GLU A 104 7.90 -3.65 -14.04
CA GLU A 104 7.23 -4.63 -14.89
C GLU A 104 5.77 -4.80 -14.47
N ARG A 105 4.85 -4.87 -15.44
CA ARG A 105 3.44 -5.16 -15.13
C ARG A 105 3.33 -6.56 -14.50
N MET A 106 2.63 -6.66 -13.38
CA MET A 106 2.31 -7.95 -12.76
C MET A 106 1.36 -8.72 -13.67
N ASP A 107 1.69 -9.99 -13.92
CA ASP A 107 0.84 -10.88 -14.72
C ASP A 107 -0.37 -11.33 -13.90
N ILE A 108 -1.49 -10.64 -14.10
CA ILE A 108 -2.78 -10.96 -13.53
C ILE A 108 -3.68 -11.36 -14.69
N THR A 109 -4.05 -12.65 -14.72
CA THR A 109 -4.86 -13.21 -15.80
C THR A 109 -6.34 -12.91 -15.56
N GLU A 110 -6.79 -11.72 -15.98
CA GLU A 110 -8.22 -11.41 -16.12
C GLU A 110 -8.55 -11.33 -17.61
N LYS A 111 -9.61 -12.02 -18.05
CA LYS A 111 -10.09 -11.97 -19.44
C LYS A 111 -11.52 -11.46 -19.45
N SER A 112 -11.79 -10.49 -20.31
CA SER A 112 -13.15 -10.09 -20.59
C SER A 112 -13.91 -11.24 -21.27
N ASP A 113 -15.11 -11.52 -20.75
CA ASP A 113 -16.17 -12.21 -21.46
C ASP A 113 -17.32 -11.20 -21.61
N PRO A 114 -17.58 -10.65 -22.81
CA PRO A 114 -18.61 -9.63 -22.98
C PRO A 114 -20.02 -10.11 -22.60
N ASP A 115 -20.28 -11.42 -22.57
CA ASP A 115 -21.58 -11.98 -22.23
C ASP A 115 -21.74 -12.26 -20.73
N HIS A 116 -20.64 -12.39 -19.98
CA HIS A 116 -20.69 -12.83 -18.57
C HIS A 116 -19.79 -12.03 -17.61
N HIS A 117 -18.65 -11.50 -18.07
CA HIS A 117 -17.60 -10.90 -17.27
C HIS A 117 -16.92 -9.70 -17.98
N ILE A 118 -17.50 -8.52 -17.85
CA ILE A 118 -16.90 -7.28 -18.37
C ILE A 118 -15.91 -6.74 -17.34
N ILE A 119 -14.66 -6.52 -17.75
CA ILE A 119 -13.56 -6.06 -16.90
C ILE A 119 -13.11 -4.61 -17.20
N GLU A 120 -13.98 -3.83 -17.86
CA GLU A 120 -13.74 -2.42 -18.18
C GLU A 120 -13.83 -1.54 -16.92
N ASP A 121 -12.89 -0.62 -16.77
CA ASP A 121 -12.79 0.37 -15.69
C ASP A 121 -12.99 -0.27 -14.29
N MET A 122 -12.42 -1.44 -14.04
CA MET A 122 -12.44 -2.11 -12.73
C MET A 122 -11.56 -1.44 -11.68
N TRP A 123 -10.65 -0.55 -12.07
CA TRP A 123 -9.67 0.07 -11.17
C TRP A 123 -8.76 -0.95 -10.45
N LEU A 124 -8.30 -1.97 -11.18
CA LEU A 124 -7.34 -2.94 -10.64
C LEU A 124 -6.08 -2.24 -10.12
N GLY A 125 -5.71 -2.52 -8.87
CA GLY A 125 -4.58 -1.87 -8.20
C GLY A 125 -4.95 -0.62 -7.41
N VAL A 126 -6.24 -0.34 -7.20
CA VAL A 126 -6.70 0.73 -6.29
C VAL A 126 -6.19 0.56 -4.85
N THR A 127 -6.03 -0.69 -4.42
CA THR A 127 -5.31 -1.06 -3.19
C THR A 127 -4.38 -2.23 -3.47
N VAL A 128 -3.16 -2.15 -2.95
CA VAL A 128 -2.17 -3.24 -2.96
C VAL A 128 -1.66 -3.43 -1.54
N ALA A 129 -1.54 -4.68 -1.10
CA ALA A 129 -1.01 -5.04 0.21
C ALA A 129 -0.06 -6.25 0.09
N SER A 130 0.90 -6.34 1.01
CA SER A 130 1.84 -7.45 1.06
C SER A 130 1.84 -8.12 2.43
N GLN A 131 1.88 -9.45 2.46
CA GLN A 131 2.12 -10.22 3.68
C GLN A 131 3.59 -10.23 4.12
N GLY A 132 4.48 -9.56 3.37
CA GLY A 132 5.90 -9.48 3.68
C GLY A 132 6.71 -10.65 3.09
N PRO A 133 7.86 -11.01 3.70
CA PRO A 133 8.77 -12.02 3.16
C PRO A 133 8.13 -13.38 2.92
N ALA A 134 8.33 -13.94 1.72
CA ALA A 134 7.74 -15.23 1.31
C ALA A 134 6.20 -15.27 1.35
N GLY A 135 5.57 -14.12 1.61
CA GLY A 135 4.13 -13.99 1.73
C GLY A 135 3.46 -13.69 0.40
N ARG A 136 2.14 -13.73 0.38
CA ARG A 136 1.36 -13.35 -0.80
C ARG A 136 1.19 -11.84 -0.92
N VAL A 137 0.85 -11.41 -2.12
CA VAL A 137 0.38 -10.05 -2.42
C VAL A 137 -1.14 -10.11 -2.57
N LEU A 138 -1.81 -9.03 -2.15
CA LEU A 138 -3.22 -8.80 -2.38
C LEU A 138 -3.36 -7.53 -3.20
N GLU A 139 -4.20 -7.59 -4.21
CA GLU A 139 -4.68 -6.46 -4.99
C GLU A 139 -6.20 -6.47 -5.04
N THR A 140 -6.80 -5.30 -5.27
CA THR A 140 -8.25 -5.15 -5.36
C THR A 140 -8.65 -4.27 -6.54
N ALA A 141 -9.91 -4.39 -6.92
CA ALA A 141 -10.64 -3.61 -7.91
C ALA A 141 -11.94 -3.09 -7.26
N THR A 142 -12.53 -2.02 -7.79
CA THR A 142 -13.77 -1.40 -7.28
C THR A 142 -14.94 -1.61 -8.21
#